data_AF-A0A6J6X7I2-F1
#
_entry.id   AF-A0A6J6X7I2-F1
#
_cell.length_a   1.000
_cell.length_b   1.000
_cell.length_c   1.000
_cell.angle_alpha   90.00
_cell.angle_beta   90.00
_cell.angle_gamma   90.00
#
_symmetry.space_group_name_H-M   'P 1'
#
loop_
_entity.id
_entity.type
_entity.pdbx_description
1 polymer ?
#
loop_
_entity_poly.entity_id
_entity_poly.type
_entity_poly.pdbx_seq_one_letter_code
_entity_poly.pdbx_strand_id
1 'polypeptide(L)' 'MPKGLDVDQLMAAMARDKKALNGLTFILDSPQGLEIVANISADVVRAELISFSQA' A
#
# COMPACT_ATOMS: atom_id res chain seq x y z
N MET A 1 -11.62 5.86 5.59
CA MET A 1 -10.70 5.15 6.54
C MET A 1 -11.37 4.97 7.91
N PRO A 2 -11.09 3.89 8.67
CA PRO A 2 -11.53 3.79 10.07
C PRO A 2 -11.07 5.01 10.87
N LYS A 3 -11.95 5.56 11.72
CA LYS A 3 -11.61 6.72 12.55
C LYS A 3 -10.44 6.38 13.48
N GLY A 4 -9.43 7.24 13.50
CA GLY A 4 -8.24 7.10 14.35
C GLY A 4 -7.15 6.17 13.79
N LEU A 5 -7.28 5.69 12.55
CA LEU A 5 -6.20 4.95 11.91
C LEU A 5 -5.04 5.89 11.52
N ASP A 6 -3.84 5.59 12.00
CA ASP A 6 -2.61 6.28 11.63
C ASP A 6 -2.03 5.69 10.33
N VAL A 7 -1.80 6.55 9.34
CA VAL A 7 -1.25 6.20 8.02
C VAL A 7 0.15 5.60 8.16
N ASP A 8 0.99 6.14 9.04
CA ASP A 8 2.37 5.67 9.18
C ASP A 8 2.40 4.28 9.86
N GLN A 9 1.48 4.03 10.81
CA GLN A 9 1.29 2.69 11.39
C GLN A 9 0.75 1.67 10.37
N LEU A 10 -0.20 2.09 9.53
CA LEU A 10 -0.74 1.25 8.45
C LEU A 10 0.38 0.86 7.47
N MET A 11 1.16 1.83 6.99
CA MET A 11 2.27 1.58 6.09
C MET A 11 3.33 0.66 6.71
N ALA A 12 3.67 0.85 7.99
CA ALA A 12 4.60 -0.02 8.70
C ALA A 12 4.07 -1.45 8.88
N ALA A 13 2.74 -1.65 8.93
CA ALA A 13 2.13 -2.98 8.93
C ALA A 13 2.18 -3.61 7.53
N MET A 14 1.88 -2.86 6.48
CA MET A 14 1.93 -3.32 5.09
C MET A 14 3.35 -3.75 4.68
N ALA A 15 4.37 -3.00 5.09
CA ALA A 15 5.76 -3.30 4.77
C ALA A 15 6.31 -4.56 5.49
N ARG A 16 5.60 -5.07 6.49
CA ARG A 16 5.95 -6.31 7.20
C ARG A 16 5.32 -7.56 6.58
N ASP A 17 4.55 -7.42 5.50
CA ASP A 17 3.99 -8.57 4.81
C ASP A 17 5.11 -9.49 4.29
N LYS A 18 4.90 -10.81 4.35
CA LYS A 18 5.91 -11.79 3.97
C LYS A 18 6.30 -11.70 2.48
N LYS A 19 5.48 -11.07 1.64
CA LYS A 19 5.75 -10.85 0.21
C LYS A 19 6.46 -9.51 -0.06
N ALA A 20 6.59 -8.66 0.96
CA ALA A 20 7.13 -7.32 0.89
C ALA A 20 8.67 -7.29 0.97
N LEU A 21 9.33 -7.95 0.01
CA LEU A 21 10.78 -8.16 -0.01
C LEU A 21 11.59 -6.85 -0.01
N ASN A 22 11.02 -5.77 -0.57
CA ASN A 22 11.67 -4.45 -0.70
C ASN A 22 10.82 -3.30 -0.11
N GLY A 23 9.98 -3.57 0.89
CA GLY A 23 9.07 -2.57 1.47
C GLY A 23 7.62 -2.83 1.09
N LEU A 24 7.02 -2.08 0.16
CA LEU A 24 5.63 -2.31 -0.25
C LEU A 24 5.54 -3.20 -1.49
N THR A 25 4.53 -4.07 -1.54
CA THR A 25 4.24 -4.91 -2.71
C THR A 25 2.80 -4.74 -3.13
N PHE A 26 2.60 -4.43 -4.40
CA PHE A 26 1.29 -4.25 -5.01
C PHE A 26 1.05 -5.37 -6.00
N ILE A 27 -0.16 -5.90 -5.96
CA ILE A 27 -0.62 -6.93 -6.88
C ILE A 27 -1.96 -6.48 -7.41
N LEU A 28 -2.10 -6.44 -8.73
CA LEU A 28 -3.39 -6.24 -9.38
C LEU A 28 -3.99 -7.59 -9.72
N ASP A 29 -5.28 -7.73 -9.42
CA ASP A 29 -6.07 -8.84 -9.90
C ASP A 29 -6.60 -8.49 -11.30
N SER A 30 -6.09 -9.17 -12.32
CA SER A 30 -6.47 -8.98 -13.71
C SER A 30 -7.18 -10.21 -14.26
N PRO A 31 -7.89 -10.12 -15.40
CA PRO A 31 -8.41 -11.30 -16.09
C PRO A 31 -7.33 -12.34 -16.47
N GLN A 32 -6.06 -11.94 -16.51
CA GLN A 32 -4.91 -12.78 -16.83
C GLN A 32 -4.25 -13.36 -15.56
N GLY A 33 -4.76 -13.04 -14.37
CA GLY A 33 -4.24 -13.46 -13.08
C GLY A 33 -3.58 -12.32 -12.30
N LEU A 34 -2.78 -12.69 -11.30
CA LEU A 34 -2.12 -11.74 -10.41
C LEU A 34 -0.91 -11.08 -11.11
N GLU A 35 -0.95 -9.76 -11.22
CA GLU A 35 0.13 -8.95 -11.81
C GLU A 35 0.88 -8.18 -10.72
N ILE A 36 2.20 -8.35 -10.63
CA ILE A 36 3.04 -7.63 -9.68
C ILE A 36 3.34 -6.22 -10.21
N VAL A 37 3.02 -5.20 -9.42
CA VAL A 37 3.38 -3.82 -9.69
C VAL A 37 4.58 -3.43 -8.83
N ALA A 38 5.74 -3.27 -9.48
CA ALA A 38 7.01 -2.97 -8.83
C ALA A 38 7.35 -1.47 -8.87
N ASN A 39 8.32 -1.06 -8.03
CA ASN A 39 8.93 0.26 -8.01
C ASN A 39 7.97 1.43 -7.67
N ILE A 40 6.93 1.15 -6.89
CA ILE A 40 6.09 2.21 -6.33
C ILE A 40 6.80 2.83 -5.12
N SER A 41 6.99 4.16 -5.16
CA SER A 41 7.55 4.89 -4.03
C SER A 41 6.60 4.91 -2.83
N ALA A 42 7.13 4.70 -1.63
CA ALA A 42 6.38 4.82 -0.40
C ALA A 42 5.75 6.21 -0.22
N ASP A 43 6.38 7.27 -0.73
CA ASP A 43 5.85 8.64 -0.64
C ASP A 43 4.56 8.82 -1.43
N VAL A 44 4.47 8.20 -2.62
CA VAL A 44 3.25 8.22 -3.44
C VAL A 44 2.12 7.50 -2.70
N VAL A 45 2.41 6.33 -2.12
CA VAL A 45 1.42 5.57 -1.35
C VAL A 45 0.92 6.37 -0.15
N ARG A 46 1.83 7.04 0.56
CA ARG A 46 1.48 7.89 1.71
C ARG A 46 0.55 9.03 1.31
N ALA A 47 0.88 9.75 0.23
CA ALA A 47 0.05 10.84 -0.28
C ALA A 47 -1.36 10.37 -0.66
N GLU A 48 -1.48 9.23 -1.34
CA GLU A 48 -2.77 8.67 -1.74
C GLU A 48 -3.59 8.18 -0.55
N LEU A 49 -2.98 7.55 0.47
CA LEU A 49 -3.69 7.15 1.68
C LEU A 49 -4.23 8.36 2.46
N ILE A 50 -3.50 9.48 2.48
CA ILE A 50 -3.98 10.73 3.07
C ILE A 50 -5.17 11.28 2.26
N SER A 51 -5.06 11.36 0.93
CA SER A 51 -6.15 11.76 0.04
C SER A 51 -7.41 10.90 0.24
N PHE A 52 -7.25 9.58 0.23
CA PHE A 52 -8.35 8.63 0.43
C PHE A 52 -8.98 8.71 1.83
N SER A 53 -8.24 9.14 2.85
CA SER A 53 -8.79 9.33 4.19
C SER A 53 -9.77 10.52 4.29
N GLN A 54 -9.74 11.42 3.29
CA GLN A 54 -10.53 12.64 3.22
C GLN A 54 -11.75 12.52 2.28
N ALA A 55 -11.83 11.44 1.49
CA ALA A 55 -12.95 11.09 0.63
C ALA A 55 -14.04 10.32 1.40
#